data_AF-A0A1X9M8C9-F1
#
_entry.id   AF-A0A1X9M8C9-F1
#
_cell.length_a   1.000
_cell.length_b   1.000
_cell.length_c   1.000
_cell.angle_alpha   90.00
_cell.angle_beta   90.00
_cell.angle_gamma   90.00
#
_symmetry.space_group_name_H-M   'P 1'
#
loop_
_entity.id
_entity.type
_entity.pdbx_description
1 polymer ?
#
loop_
_entity_poly.entity_id
_entity_poly.type
_entity_poly.pdbx_seq_one_letter_code
_entity_poly.pdbx_strand_id
1 'polypeptide(L)'
;MHPTEVIEFMIVGIVIAIIIIISFILKGNWRMFGLVFATVILVAYSVFFTAHPYWIDVHIEKKVEMLEPYLEQQYPNEEWMITTVPHREDGFKHLNPYYIGVVFEDEPEVTYHYWVEKNNIYQVSFTTKKENLDELKYKESE
;
A
#
# COMPACT_ATOMS: atom_id res chain seq x y z
N MET A 1 -10.34 -3.44 12.53
CA MET A 1 -9.01 -3.62 13.18
C MET A 1 -8.63 -5.07 13.02
N HIS A 2 -7.63 -5.34 12.18
CA HIS A 2 -7.16 -6.69 11.94
C HIS A 2 -6.44 -7.21 13.20
N PRO A 3 -6.51 -8.51 13.55
CA PRO A 3 -5.80 -9.05 14.71
C PRO A 3 -4.31 -8.67 14.76
N THR A 4 -3.67 -8.54 13.61
CA THR A 4 -2.26 -8.14 13.50
C THR A 4 -2.02 -6.69 13.95
N GLU A 5 -2.92 -5.75 13.64
CA GLU A 5 -2.79 -4.36 14.09
C GLU A 5 -2.93 -4.25 15.60
N VAL A 6 -3.87 -5.01 16.18
CA VAL A 6 -4.03 -5.08 17.63
C VAL A 6 -2.76 -5.62 18.28
N ILE A 7 -2.14 -6.65 17.69
CA ILE A 7 -0.85 -7.19 18.15
C ILE A 7 0.27 -6.15 18.05
N GLU A 8 0.38 -5.43 16.93
CA GLU A 8 1.37 -4.36 16.75
C GLU A 8 1.21 -3.25 17.79
N PHE A 9 -0.02 -2.77 18.01
CA PHE A 9 -0.31 -1.77 19.04
C PHE A 9 0.03 -2.27 20.45
N MET A 10 -0.26 -3.54 20.76
CA MET A 10 0.12 -4.14 22.04
C MET A 10 1.64 -4.18 22.21
N ILE A 11 2.39 -4.59 21.18
CA ILE A 11 3.86 -4.65 21.23
C ILE A 11 4.44 -3.25 21.46
N VAL A 12 4.00 -2.26 20.68
CA VAL A 12 4.47 -0.87 20.82
C VAL A 12 4.10 -0.31 22.19
N GLY A 13 2.89 -0.56 22.67
CA GLY A 13 2.44 -0.18 24.00
C GLY A 13 3.30 -0.79 25.11
N ILE A 14 3.65 -2.08 25.01
CA ILE A 14 4.53 -2.77 25.96
C ILE A 14 5.92 -2.15 25.95
N VAL A 15 6.50 -1.88 24.78
CA VAL A 15 7.82 -1.25 24.66
C VAL A 15 7.83 0.13 25.32
N ILE A 16 6.81 0.96 25.08
CA ILE A 16 6.68 2.29 25.70
C ILE A 16 6.52 2.15 27.21
N ALA A 17 5.70 1.21 27.69
CA ALA A 17 5.52 0.96 29.12
C ALA A 17 6.84 0.56 29.80
N ILE A 18 7.64 -0.31 29.16
CA ILE A 18 8.96 -0.71 29.66
C ILE A 18 9.89 0.51 29.75
N ILE A 19 9.93 1.37 28.72
CA ILE A 19 10.75 2.59 28.72
C ILE A 19 10.33 3.49 29.89
N ILE A 20 9.03 3.67 30.10
CA ILE A 20 8.49 4.46 31.21
C ILE A 20 8.93 3.85 32.55
N ILE A 21 8.73 2.54 32.76
CA ILE A 21 9.13 1.84 33.99
C ILE A 21 10.63 2.01 34.28
N ILE A 22 11.49 1.79 33.28
CA ILE A 22 12.95 1.98 33.40
C ILE A 22 13.26 3.43 33.76
N SER A 23 12.58 4.39 33.13
CA SER A 23 12.73 5.82 33.41
C SER A 23 12.38 6.18 34.85
N PHE A 24 11.40 5.50 35.46
CA PHE A 24 11.04 5.69 36.87
C PHE A 24 12.05 5.08 37.85
N ILE A 25 12.75 4.01 37.46
CA ILE A 25 13.82 3.41 38.27
C ILE A 25 15.08 4.30 38.27
N LEU A 26 15.34 4.98 37.15
CA LEU A 26 16.46 5.92 37.02
C LEU A 26 16.23 7.20 37.86
N LYS A 27 17.26 7.66 38.58
CA LYS A 27 17.17 8.85 39.44
C LYS A 27 17.65 10.12 38.73
N GLY A 28 17.17 11.28 39.20
CA GLY A 28 17.60 12.60 38.73
C GLY A 28 17.13 12.90 37.30
N ASN A 29 17.97 13.59 36.52
CA ASN A 29 17.61 14.08 35.19
C ASN A 29 17.35 12.95 34.17
N TRP A 30 17.86 11.74 34.41
CA TRP A 30 17.63 10.56 33.55
C TRP A 30 16.17 10.15 33.47
N ARG A 31 15.38 10.38 34.53
CA ARG A 31 13.93 10.15 34.51
C ARG A 31 13.23 11.08 33.53
N MET A 32 13.62 12.35 33.49
CA MET A 32 13.04 13.33 32.56
C MET A 32 13.42 13.01 31.12
N PHE A 33 14.67 12.65 30.86
CA PHE A 33 15.10 12.23 29.52
C PHE A 33 14.35 11.00 29.02
N GLY A 34 14.17 9.98 29.88
CA GLY A 34 13.45 8.77 29.51
C GLY A 34 11.97 8.99 29.24
N LEU A 35 11.31 9.87 30.01
CA LEU A 35 9.92 10.26 29.76
C LEU A 35 9.77 11.05 28.44
N VAL A 36 10.65 12.02 28.20
CA VAL A 36 10.67 12.77 26.92
C VAL A 36 10.89 11.82 25.75
N PHE A 37 11.83 10.88 25.88
CA PHE A 37 12.10 9.89 24.85
C PHE A 37 10.88 9.00 24.56
N ALA A 38 10.20 8.51 25.60
CA ALA A 38 8.96 7.74 25.45
C ALA A 38 7.87 8.54 24.75
N THR A 39 7.70 9.83 25.09
CA THR A 39 6.75 10.72 24.43
C THR A 39 7.09 10.93 22.96
N VAL A 40 8.36 11.15 22.62
CA VAL A 40 8.80 11.31 21.23
C VAL A 40 8.50 10.06 20.41
N ILE A 41 8.77 8.86 20.95
CA ILE A 41 8.46 7.60 20.27
C ILE A 41 6.94 7.48 20.04
N LEU A 42 6.13 7.75 21.06
CA LEU A 42 4.67 7.66 20.95
C LEU A 42 4.13 8.61 19.87
N VAL A 43 4.62 9.85 19.84
CA VAL A 43 4.22 10.85 18.84
C VAL A 43 4.68 10.42 17.45
N ALA A 44 5.93 10.00 17.29
CA ALA A 44 6.46 9.53 16.01
C ALA A 44 5.66 8.34 15.46
N TYR A 45 5.35 7.37 16.32
CA TYR A 45 4.53 6.22 15.95
C TYR A 45 3.11 6.60 15.57
N SER A 46 2.48 7.52 16.32
CA SER A 46 1.13 8.01 16.00
C SER A 46 1.09 8.73 14.66
N VAL A 47 2.09 9.58 14.38
CA VAL A 47 2.24 10.27 13.10
C VAL A 47 2.48 9.25 11.98
N PHE A 48 3.39 8.29 12.17
CA PHE A 48 3.67 7.25 11.19
C PHE A 48 2.39 6.48 10.83
N PHE A 49 1.67 5.97 11.83
CA PHE A 49 0.44 5.20 11.61
C PHE A 49 -0.63 6.02 10.87
N THR A 50 -0.76 7.31 11.19
CA THR A 50 -1.75 8.18 10.56
C THR A 50 -1.34 8.61 9.15
N ALA A 51 -0.07 8.94 8.93
CA ALA A 51 0.43 9.50 7.67
C ALA A 51 0.75 8.44 6.61
N HIS A 52 1.19 7.25 7.04
CA HIS A 52 1.55 6.15 6.14
C HIS A 52 0.47 5.81 5.09
N PRO A 53 -0.81 5.63 5.43
CA PRO A 53 -1.84 5.34 4.43
C PRO A 53 -2.03 6.47 3.41
N TYR A 54 -1.83 7.74 3.79
CA TYR A 54 -1.89 8.86 2.83
C TYR A 54 -0.68 8.89 1.92
N TRP A 55 0.48 8.51 2.44
CA TRP A 55 1.69 8.40 1.64
C TRP A 55 1.57 7.31 0.56
N ILE A 56 0.89 6.20 0.87
CA ILE A 56 0.55 5.16 -0.10
C ILE A 56 -0.36 5.73 -1.21
N ASP A 57 -1.45 6.42 -0.87
CA ASP A 57 -2.37 7.01 -1.86
C ASP A 57 -1.63 7.88 -2.87
N VAL A 58 -0.78 8.80 -2.38
CA VAL A 58 -0.01 9.71 -3.23
C VAL A 58 0.93 8.95 -4.17
N HIS A 59 1.49 7.84 -3.70
CA HIS A 59 2.37 7.02 -4.54
C HIS A 59 1.60 6.21 -5.59
N ILE A 60 0.38 5.76 -5.27
CA ILE A 60 -0.52 5.10 -6.22
C ILE A 60 -0.95 6.11 -7.29
N GLU A 61 -1.42 7.29 -6.89
CA GLU A 61 -1.84 8.36 -7.80
C GLU A 61 -0.74 8.72 -8.79
N LYS A 62 0.48 8.91 -8.30
CA LYS A 62 1.64 9.17 -9.17
C LYS A 62 1.95 8.03 -10.14
N LYS A 63 1.75 6.78 -9.74
CA LYS A 63 1.94 5.61 -10.62
C LYS A 63 0.82 5.53 -11.67
N VAL A 64 -0.40 5.90 -11.31
CA VAL A 64 -1.53 6.01 -12.23
C VAL A 64 -1.25 7.08 -13.28
N GLU A 65 -0.82 8.28 -12.89
CA GLU A 65 -0.43 9.36 -13.81
C GLU A 65 0.69 8.94 -14.79
N MET A 66 1.56 8.02 -14.39
CA MET A 66 2.60 7.45 -15.27
C MET A 66 2.07 6.34 -16.19
N LEU A 67 1.05 5.60 -15.77
CA LEU A 67 0.48 4.48 -16.51
C LEU A 67 -0.47 4.95 -17.62
N GLU A 68 -1.26 5.97 -17.37
CA GLU A 68 -2.20 6.53 -18.36
C GLU A 68 -1.55 6.81 -19.72
N PRO A 69 -0.44 7.57 -19.83
CA PRO A 69 0.19 7.84 -21.12
C PRO A 69 0.77 6.59 -21.78
N TYR A 70 1.18 5.58 -21.00
CA TYR A 70 1.62 4.29 -21.54
C TYR A 70 0.45 3.55 -22.20
N LEU A 71 -0.70 3.49 -21.53
CA LEU A 71 -1.91 2.85 -22.07
C LEU A 71 -2.44 3.59 -23.30
N GLU A 72 -2.46 4.92 -23.28
CA GLU A 72 -2.85 5.74 -24.44
C GLU A 72 -1.92 5.51 -25.65
N GLN A 73 -0.62 5.34 -25.42
CA GLN A 73 0.33 5.07 -26.48
C GLN A 73 0.19 3.65 -27.05
N GLN A 74 0.01 2.67 -26.17
CA GLN A 74 -0.03 1.25 -26.54
C GLN A 74 -1.39 0.84 -27.11
N TYR A 75 -2.48 1.40 -26.60
CA TYR A 75 -3.87 1.07 -26.93
C TYR A 75 -4.67 2.34 -27.28
N PRO A 76 -4.29 3.09 -28.33
CA PRO A 76 -4.80 4.44 -28.60
C PRO A 76 -6.29 4.53 -28.98
N ASN A 77 -6.92 3.40 -29.32
CA ASN A 77 -8.33 3.34 -29.72
C ASN A 77 -9.19 2.56 -28.72
N GLU A 78 -8.61 2.15 -27.60
CA GLU A 78 -9.30 1.34 -26.59
C GLU A 78 -9.67 2.20 -25.40
N GLU A 79 -10.85 1.96 -24.86
CA GLU A 79 -11.32 2.58 -23.61
C GLU A 79 -11.00 1.64 -22.45
N TRP A 80 -10.47 2.19 -21.36
CA TRP A 80 -10.08 1.45 -20.18
C TRP A 80 -10.51 2.18 -18.91
N MET A 81 -10.57 1.44 -17.81
CA MET A 81 -10.73 1.96 -16.47
C MET A 81 -9.61 1.48 -15.56
N ILE A 82 -9.12 2.40 -14.75
CA ILE A 82 -8.12 2.09 -13.73
C ILE A 82 -8.83 1.70 -12.43
N THR A 83 -8.36 0.60 -11.86
CA THR A 83 -8.80 0.06 -10.57
C THR A 83 -7.59 -0.05 -9.66
N THR A 84 -7.71 0.49 -8.45
CA THR A 84 -6.65 0.42 -7.43
C THR A 84 -7.11 -0.44 -6.28
N VAL A 85 -6.18 -1.13 -5.62
CA VAL A 85 -6.49 -1.93 -4.43
C VAL A 85 -6.97 -1.00 -3.31
N PRO A 86 -8.17 -1.21 -2.73
CA PRO A 86 -8.67 -0.43 -1.59
C PRO A 86 -7.96 -0.85 -0.30
N HIS A 87 -6.67 -0.54 -0.21
CA HIS A 87 -5.74 -1.04 0.81
C HIS A 87 -6.06 -0.60 2.25
N ARG A 88 -6.99 0.34 2.43
CA ARG A 88 -7.50 0.78 3.73
C ARG A 88 -8.67 -0.07 4.22
N GLU A 89 -9.34 -0.78 3.31
CA GLU A 89 -10.48 -1.62 3.63
C GLU A 89 -10.05 -2.96 4.23
N ASP A 90 -10.85 -3.46 5.18
CA ASP A 90 -10.62 -4.76 5.77
C ASP A 90 -10.78 -5.85 4.71
N GLY A 91 -9.81 -6.77 4.63
CA GLY A 91 -9.74 -7.83 3.62
C GLY A 91 -8.70 -7.59 2.53
N PHE A 92 -8.23 -6.36 2.31
CA PHE A 92 -7.30 -6.04 1.21
C PHE A 92 -5.83 -5.92 1.64
N LYS A 93 -5.53 -6.00 2.94
CA LYS A 93 -4.16 -5.83 3.49
C LYS A 93 -3.14 -6.86 3.03
N HIS A 94 -3.60 -8.02 2.57
CA HIS A 94 -2.73 -9.06 2.02
C HIS A 94 -2.32 -8.79 0.57
N LEU A 95 -3.00 -7.84 -0.09
CA LEU A 95 -2.71 -7.44 -1.46
C LEU A 95 -1.72 -6.28 -1.46
N ASN A 96 -0.88 -6.24 -2.48
CA ASN A 96 0.07 -5.14 -2.66
C ASN A 96 -0.69 -3.91 -3.20
N PRO A 97 -0.72 -2.78 -2.48
CA PRO A 97 -1.44 -1.58 -2.89
C PRO A 97 -0.90 -0.95 -4.18
N TYR A 98 0.31 -1.31 -4.61
CA TYR A 98 1.00 -0.70 -5.75
C TYR A 98 0.75 -1.41 -7.08
N TYR A 99 -0.03 -2.50 -7.10
CA TYR A 99 -0.54 -3.05 -8.35
C TYR A 99 -1.72 -2.22 -8.82
N ILE A 100 -1.63 -1.76 -10.07
CA ILE A 100 -2.69 -1.01 -10.71
C ILE A 100 -3.42 -1.94 -11.66
N GLY A 101 -4.69 -2.20 -11.40
CA GLY A 101 -5.54 -3.00 -12.25
C GLY A 101 -6.10 -2.15 -13.39
N VAL A 102 -6.08 -2.66 -14.60
CA VAL A 102 -6.64 -2.03 -15.80
C VAL A 102 -7.71 -2.98 -16.35
N VAL A 103 -8.89 -2.43 -16.59
CA VAL A 103 -10.02 -3.16 -17.18
C VAL A 103 -10.39 -2.46 -18.49
N PHE A 104 -10.26 -3.18 -19.60
CA PHE A 104 -10.65 -2.68 -20.91
C PHE A 104 -12.16 -2.84 -21.11
N GLU A 105 -12.81 -1.87 -21.76
CA GLU A 105 -14.27 -1.89 -21.93
C GLU A 105 -14.77 -3.07 -22.77
N ASP A 106 -13.97 -3.50 -23.75
CA ASP A 106 -14.28 -4.65 -24.59
C ASP A 106 -13.90 -6.00 -23.94
N GLU A 107 -13.23 -5.95 -22.78
CA GLU A 107 -12.91 -7.11 -21.95
C GLU A 107 -13.17 -6.86 -20.45
N PRO A 108 -14.42 -6.58 -20.04
CA PRO A 108 -14.73 -6.09 -18.69
C PRO A 108 -14.61 -7.16 -17.59
N GLU A 109 -14.48 -8.43 -17.97
CA GLU A 109 -14.32 -9.55 -17.03
C GLU A 109 -12.86 -9.84 -16.66
N VAL A 110 -11.92 -9.08 -17.23
CA VAL A 110 -10.48 -9.27 -17.02
C VAL A 110 -9.87 -8.00 -16.44
N THR A 111 -9.12 -8.19 -15.36
CA THR A 111 -8.31 -7.12 -14.76
C THR A 111 -6.84 -7.43 -15.00
N TYR A 112 -6.16 -6.60 -15.77
CA TYR A 112 -4.73 -6.68 -16.03
C TYR A 112 -3.97 -5.88 -14.98
N HIS A 113 -3.08 -6.51 -14.23
CA HIS A 113 -2.33 -5.85 -13.16
C HIS A 113 -0.97 -5.38 -13.68
N TYR A 114 -0.71 -4.08 -13.56
CA TYR A 114 0.53 -3.44 -13.98
C TYR A 114 1.41 -3.10 -12.78
N TRP A 115 2.72 -3.21 -13.01
CA TRP A 115 3.74 -2.65 -12.14
C TRP A 115 4.40 -1.45 -12.82
N VAL A 116 4.36 -0.32 -12.12
CA VAL A 116 4.86 0.96 -12.63
C VAL A 116 6.09 1.39 -11.85
N GLU A 117 7.24 1.41 -12.49
CA GLU A 117 8.47 2.01 -11.99
C GLU A 117 8.85 3.23 -12.82
N LYS A 118 9.76 4.07 -12.30
CA LYS A 118 10.14 5.35 -12.93
C LYS A 118 10.47 5.26 -14.42
N ASN A 119 11.04 4.13 -14.86
CA ASN A 119 11.50 3.95 -16.24
C ASN A 119 10.87 2.73 -16.93
N ASN A 120 10.13 1.90 -16.21
CA ASN A 120 9.63 0.61 -16.71
C ASN A 120 8.17 0.44 -16.27
N ILE A 121 7.31 0.19 -17.23
CA ILE A 121 5.91 -0.18 -17.03
C ILE A 121 5.74 -1.53 -17.70
N TYR A 122 5.20 -2.49 -16.98
CA TYR A 122 4.94 -3.82 -17.51
C TYR A 122 3.78 -4.49 -16.78
N GLN A 123 3.03 -5.29 -17.52
CA GLN A 123 2.03 -6.16 -16.94
C GLN A 123 2.69 -7.28 -16.12
N VAL A 124 2.22 -7.50 -14.89
CA VAL A 124 2.76 -8.54 -13.99
C VAL A 124 1.84 -9.73 -13.82
N SER A 125 0.52 -9.53 -13.96
CA SER A 125 -0.46 -10.59 -13.85
C SER A 125 -1.80 -10.14 -14.41
N PHE A 126 -2.78 -11.04 -14.42
CA PHE A 126 -4.16 -10.71 -14.71
C PHE A 126 -5.07 -11.56 -13.83
N THR A 127 -6.30 -11.11 -13.61
CA THR A 127 -7.36 -11.85 -12.93
C THR A 127 -8.56 -11.93 -13.85
N THR A 128 -9.07 -13.14 -14.07
CA THR A 128 -10.19 -13.39 -14.98
C THR A 128 -11.08 -14.51 -14.44
N LYS A 129 -12.36 -14.47 -14.84
CA LYS A 129 -13.30 -15.59 -14.68
C LYS A 129 -13.43 -16.44 -15.94
N LYS A 130 -12.82 -16.03 -17.05
CA LYS A 130 -12.82 -16.78 -18.31
C LYS A 130 -11.97 -18.04 -18.17
N GLU A 131 -12.50 -19.16 -18.66
CA GLU A 131 -11.78 -20.44 -18.67
C GLU A 131 -10.73 -20.51 -19.78
N ASN A 132 -10.95 -19.81 -20.90
CA ASN A 132 -10.01 -19.80 -22.02
C ASN A 132 -9.03 -18.61 -21.91
N LEU A 133 -7.80 -18.91 -21.49
CA LEU A 133 -6.75 -17.91 -21.25
C LEU A 133 -5.99 -17.48 -22.52
N ASP A 134 -6.16 -18.22 -23.62
CA ASP A 134 -5.46 -17.95 -24.89
C ASP A 134 -6.13 -16.84 -25.71
N GLU A 135 -7.32 -16.39 -25.30
CA GLU A 135 -8.11 -15.34 -25.96
C GLU A 135 -7.99 -13.96 -25.31
N LEU A 136 -7.10 -13.81 -24.32
CA LEU A 136 -6.88 -12.53 -23.62
C LEU A 136 -6.18 -11.53 -24.55
N LYS A 137 -6.90 -10.51 -25.01
CA LYS A 137 -6.45 -9.59 -26.07
C LYS A 137 -5.27 -8.73 -25.66
N TYR A 138 -5.23 -8.32 -24.40
CA TYR A 138 -4.28 -7.33 -23.89
C TYR A 138 -3.19 -7.94 -23.01
N LYS A 139 -3.07 -9.28 -23.02
CA LYS A 139 -2.02 -9.96 -22.28
C LYS A 139 -0.67 -9.68 -22.94
N GLU A 140 0.16 -8.91 -22.27
CA GLU A 140 1.55 -8.68 -22.70
C GLU A 140 2.38 -9.98 -22.54
N SER A 141 3.20 -10.29 -23.55
CA SER A 141 4.16 -11.41 -23.48
C SER A 141 5.39 -10.99 -22.66
N GLU A 142 5.77 -11.81 -21.67
CA GLU A 142 7.03 -11.66 -20.92
C GLU A 142 8.28 -11.69 -21.82
#